data_AF-A0A534IN89-F1
#
_entry.id   AF-A0A534IN89-F1
#
_cell.length_a   1.000
_cell.length_b   1.000
_cell.length_c   1.000
_cell.angle_alpha   90.00
_cell.angle_beta   90.00
_cell.angle_gamma   90.00
#
_symmetry.space_group_name_H-M   'P 1'
#
loop_
_entity.id
_entity.type
_entity.pdbx_description
1 polymer ?
#
loop_
_entity_poly.entity_id
_entity_poly.type
_entity_poly.pdbx_seq_one_letter_code
_entity_poly.pdbx_strand_id
1 'polypeptide(L)'
;MADTWSELEEVIRGLTSLSDIRAAAVVRRDGLIITHNLPEGVDPRTTAAMTAAALIESEGGKLVSTGAGDQALVIALAYRDANLGLVLMALQRASRKVDEILRSAETR
;
A
#
# COMPACT_ATOMS: atom_id res chain seq x y z
N MET A 1 18.25 8.48 3.70
CA MET A 1 17.36 8.98 2.62
C MET A 1 17.60 8.30 1.29
N ALA A 2 18.80 8.34 0.69
CA ALA A 2 19.07 7.67 -0.60
C ALA A 2 18.90 6.14 -0.53
N ASP A 3 19.30 5.54 0.59
CA ASP A 3 19.21 4.09 0.84
C ASP A 3 17.75 3.60 0.90
N THR A 4 16.94 4.24 1.77
CA THR A 4 15.50 3.96 1.93
C THR A 4 14.73 4.07 0.62
N TRP A 5 15.02 5.08 -0.21
CA TRP A 5 14.36 5.24 -1.51
C TRP A 5 14.67 4.09 -2.46
N SER A 6 15.94 3.66 -2.51
CA SER A 6 16.37 2.52 -3.33
C SER A 6 15.71 1.21 -2.89
N GLU A 7 15.59 0.98 -1.58
CA GLU A 7 14.93 -0.21 -1.02
C GLU A 7 13.44 -0.25 -1.36
N LEU A 8 12.73 0.88 -1.26
CA LEU A 8 11.32 0.98 -1.67
C LEU A 8 11.16 0.74 -3.18
N GLU A 9 12.06 1.28 -3.99
CA GLU A 9 12.04 1.09 -5.44
C GLU A 9 12.27 -0.38 -5.83
N GLU A 10 13.12 -1.10 -5.10
CA GLU A 10 13.29 -2.56 -5.27
C GLU A 10 11.98 -3.32 -5.00
N VAL A 11 11.26 -2.96 -3.92
CA VAL A 11 9.96 -3.57 -3.61
C VAL A 11 8.95 -3.32 -4.73
N ILE A 12 8.85 -2.08 -5.22
CA ILE A 12 7.93 -1.72 -6.31
C ILE A 12 8.31 -2.44 -7.61
N ARG A 13 9.60 -2.48 -7.96
CA ARG A 13 10.08 -3.23 -9.13
C ARG A 13 9.71 -4.71 -9.06
N GLY A 14 9.82 -5.32 -7.88
CA GLY A 14 9.42 -6.70 -7.63
C GLY A 14 7.91 -6.94 -7.78
N LEU A 15 7.06 -5.96 -7.49
CA LEU A 15 5.62 -6.05 -7.75
C LEU A 15 5.31 -5.93 -9.24
N THR A 16 5.91 -4.97 -9.93
CA THR A 16 5.64 -4.71 -11.35
C THR A 16 6.24 -5.75 -12.31
N SER A 17 7.10 -6.66 -11.82
CA SER A 17 7.57 -7.81 -12.61
C SER A 17 6.55 -8.95 -12.66
N LEU A 18 5.49 -8.90 -11.86
CA LEU A 18 4.39 -9.87 -11.90
C LEU A 18 3.46 -9.55 -13.08
N SER A 19 3.13 -10.55 -13.89
CA SER A 19 2.27 -10.42 -15.09
C SER A 19 0.91 -9.80 -14.79
N ASP A 20 0.39 -10.01 -13.59
CA ASP A 20 -0.94 -9.62 -13.17
C ASP A 20 -1.01 -8.17 -12.64
N ILE A 21 0.16 -7.54 -12.41
CA ILE A 21 0.29 -6.18 -11.88
C ILE A 21 0.79 -5.25 -12.98
N ARG A 22 -0.01 -4.22 -13.27
CA ARG A 22 0.28 -3.19 -14.27
C ARG A 22 1.13 -2.04 -13.72
N ALA A 23 0.89 -1.67 -12.46
CA ALA A 23 1.61 -0.60 -11.78
C ALA A 23 1.54 -0.81 -10.26
N ALA A 24 2.49 -0.26 -9.52
CA ALA A 24 2.45 -0.23 -8.06
C ALA A 24 3.06 1.06 -7.51
N ALA A 25 2.66 1.44 -6.29
CA ALA A 25 3.15 2.62 -5.60
C ALA A 25 3.17 2.41 -4.08
N VAL A 26 4.12 3.06 -3.40
CA VAL A 26 4.08 3.28 -1.95
C VAL A 26 3.58 4.69 -1.72
N VAL A 27 2.51 4.83 -0.93
CA VAL A 27 1.87 6.10 -0.66
C VAL A 27 1.84 6.33 0.84
N ARG A 28 2.18 7.54 1.28
CA ARG A 28 2.15 7.89 2.70
C ARG A 28 0.70 7.89 3.22
N ARG A 29 0.51 7.42 4.45
CA ARG A 29 -0.81 7.33 5.10
C ARG A 29 -1.36 8.67 5.56
N ASP A 30 -0.56 9.72 5.57
CA ASP A 30 -0.94 11.03 6.08
C ASP A 30 -1.88 11.81 5.16
N GLY A 31 -2.60 11.13 4.26
CA GLY A 31 -3.58 11.70 3.33
C GLY A 31 -4.68 12.51 4.04
N LEU A 32 -4.32 13.75 4.37
CA LEU A 32 -4.98 14.72 5.25
C LEU A 32 -6.46 14.44 5.52
N ILE A 33 -6.77 14.10 6.78
CA ILE A 33 -8.15 14.04 7.26
C ILE A 33 -8.63 15.48 7.48
N ILE A 34 -9.54 15.94 6.61
CA ILE A 34 -10.12 17.29 6.70
C ILE A 34 -11.08 17.40 7.91
N THR A 35 -11.81 16.32 8.21
CA THR A 35 -12.71 16.18 9.38
C THR A 35 -13.16 14.72 9.55
N HIS A 36 -13.66 14.33 10.73
CA HIS A 36 -14.27 13.02 10.97
C HIS A 36 -15.33 13.09 12.08
N ASN A 37 -16.25 12.13 12.11
CA ASN A 37 -17.22 11.93 13.20
C ASN A 37 -17.22 10.45 13.60
N LEU A 38 -16.11 10.00 14.21
CA LEU A 38 -15.90 8.60 14.55
C LEU A 38 -16.27 8.36 16.03
N PRO A 39 -16.75 7.15 16.38
CA PRO A 39 -17.03 6.79 17.77
C PRO A 39 -15.78 6.91 18.67
N GLU A 40 -15.98 7.12 19.97
CA GLU A 40 -14.88 7.08 20.94
C GLU A 40 -14.12 5.75 20.87
N GLY A 41 -12.79 5.82 20.93
CA GLY A 41 -11.90 4.66 20.84
C GLY A 41 -11.52 4.23 19.42
N VAL A 42 -12.05 4.89 18.37
CA VAL A 42 -11.66 4.63 16.99
C VAL A 42 -10.60 5.64 16.53
N ASP A 43 -9.40 5.17 16.19
CA ASP A 43 -8.36 6.03 15.62
C ASP A 43 -8.73 6.43 14.17
N PRO A 44 -8.88 7.74 13.89
CA PRO A 44 -9.14 8.24 12.54
C PRO A 44 -8.07 7.85 11.52
N ARG A 45 -6.81 7.77 11.94
CA ARG A 45 -5.69 7.35 11.07
C ARG A 45 -5.82 5.89 10.69
N THR A 46 -6.20 5.02 11.63
CA THR A 46 -6.46 3.60 11.36
C THR A 46 -7.66 3.42 10.44
N THR A 47 -8.72 4.20 10.60
CA THR A 47 -9.90 4.14 9.73
C THR A 47 -9.60 4.64 8.31
N ALA A 48 -8.91 5.78 8.18
CA ALA A 48 -8.47 6.31 6.88
C ALA A 48 -7.54 5.32 6.17
N ALA A 49 -6.63 4.70 6.92
CA ALA A 49 -5.75 3.64 6.45
C ALA A 49 -6.48 2.38 5.95
N MET A 50 -7.50 1.92 6.67
CA MET A 50 -8.34 0.79 6.25
C MET A 50 -9.14 1.13 4.99
N THR A 51 -9.64 2.36 4.88
CA THR A 51 -10.35 2.85 3.68
C THR A 51 -9.40 2.97 2.50
N ALA A 52 -8.15 3.32 2.76
CA ALA A 52 -7.12 3.41 1.75
C ALA A 52 -6.55 2.03 1.37
N ALA A 53 -6.92 0.95 2.07
CA ALA A 53 -6.86 -0.44 1.62
C ALA A 53 -8.18 -0.81 0.92
N ALA A 54 -8.40 -0.24 -0.27
CA ALA A 54 -9.59 -0.44 -1.08
C ALA A 54 -9.28 -1.37 -2.26
N LEU A 55 -10.22 -2.26 -2.56
CA LEU A 55 -10.35 -2.86 -3.87
C LEU A 55 -11.31 -1.99 -4.67
N ILE A 56 -10.80 -1.27 -5.68
CA ILE A 56 -11.60 -0.46 -6.59
C ILE A 56 -11.57 -1.14 -7.96
N GLU A 57 -12.73 -1.57 -8.44
CA GLU A 57 -12.87 -2.15 -9.77
C GLU A 57 -13.38 -1.10 -10.77
N SER A 58 -12.77 -1.06 -11.96
CA SER A 58 -13.18 -0.20 -13.07
C SER A 58 -12.99 -0.93 -14.40
N GLU A 59 -13.51 -0.37 -15.49
CA GLU A 59 -13.25 -0.92 -16.84
C GLU A 59 -11.75 -1.04 -17.15
N GLY A 60 -10.91 -0.21 -16.53
CA GLY A 60 -9.45 -0.17 -16.75
C GLY A 60 -8.63 -1.18 -15.94
N GLY A 61 -9.23 -1.91 -15.00
CA GLY A 61 -8.53 -2.83 -14.09
C GLY A 61 -8.99 -2.71 -12.65
N LYS A 62 -8.26 -3.39 -11.75
CA LYS A 62 -8.56 -3.44 -10.31
C LYS A 62 -7.46 -2.75 -9.54
N LEU A 63 -7.77 -1.68 -8.82
CA LEU A 63 -6.84 -1.05 -7.91
C LEU A 63 -6.98 -1.73 -6.55
N VAL A 64 -5.89 -2.29 -6.04
CA VAL A 64 -5.83 -3.04 -4.79
C VAL A 64 -4.82 -2.36 -3.90
N SER A 65 -5.16 -2.14 -2.64
CA SER A 65 -4.23 -1.54 -1.69
C SER A 65 -4.25 -2.23 -0.34
N THR A 66 -3.13 -2.12 0.37
CA THR A 66 -2.91 -2.71 1.69
C THR A 66 -2.08 -1.79 2.57
N GLY A 67 -2.30 -1.87 3.89
CA GLY A 67 -1.49 -1.16 4.88
C GLY A 67 -0.05 -1.65 4.97
N ALA A 68 0.89 -0.72 5.10
CA ALA A 68 2.29 -0.95 5.46
C ALA A 68 2.62 -0.13 6.71
N GLY A 69 2.44 -0.75 7.89
CA GLY A 69 2.54 -0.08 9.18
C GLY A 69 1.59 1.12 9.31
N ASP A 70 1.97 2.08 10.14
CA ASP A 70 1.20 3.32 10.35
C ASP A 70 1.62 4.46 9.42
N GLN A 71 2.70 4.26 8.66
CA GLN A 71 3.32 5.29 7.84
C GLN A 71 2.87 5.26 6.38
N ALA A 72 2.49 4.10 5.83
CA ALA A 72 2.26 3.96 4.40
C ALA A 72 1.19 2.94 4.00
N LEU A 73 0.88 2.97 2.71
CA LEU A 73 0.05 2.02 1.98
C LEU A 73 0.87 1.55 0.77
N VAL A 74 0.67 0.29 0.40
CA VAL A 74 1.13 -0.24 -0.87
C VAL A 74 -0.09 -0.41 -1.76
N ILE A 75 -0.03 0.16 -2.96
CA ILE A 75 -1.11 0.13 -3.95
C ILE A 75 -0.59 -0.59 -5.19
N ALA A 76 -1.41 -1.45 -5.78
CA ALA A 76 -1.19 -2.05 -7.09
C ALA A 76 -2.42 -1.88 -7.99
N LEU A 77 -2.18 -1.54 -9.25
CA LEU A 77 -3.17 -1.65 -10.31
C LEU A 77 -3.00 -3.02 -10.98
N ALA A 78 -3.97 -3.90 -10.80
CA ALA A 78 -4.03 -5.22 -11.40
C ALA A 78 -4.89 -5.23 -12.67
N TYR A 79 -4.59 -6.15 -13.59
CA TYR A 79 -5.44 -6.39 -14.76
C TYR A 79 -6.82 -6.94 -14.36
N ARG A 80 -7.81 -6.86 -15.25
CA ARG A 80 -9.20 -7.29 -14.97
C ARG A 80 -9.29 -8.77 -14.64
N ASP A 81 -8.53 -9.58 -15.35
CA ASP A 81 -8.43 -11.04 -15.25
C ASP A 81 -7.32 -11.51 -14.29
N ALA A 82 -6.66 -10.58 -13.59
CA ALA A 82 -5.61 -10.89 -12.63
C ALA A 82 -6.08 -11.87 -11.55
N ASN A 83 -5.19 -12.79 -11.16
CA ASN A 83 -5.42 -13.66 -10.03
C ASN A 83 -5.27 -12.88 -8.72
N LEU A 84 -6.40 -12.42 -8.19
CA LEU A 84 -6.44 -11.60 -6.98
C LEU A 84 -5.78 -12.28 -5.77
N GLY A 85 -5.82 -13.62 -5.68
CA GLY A 85 -5.13 -14.33 -4.60
C GLY A 85 -3.61 -14.12 -4.64
N LEU A 86 -3.01 -14.24 -5.83
CA LEU A 86 -1.56 -14.00 -6.03
C LEU A 86 -1.19 -12.53 -5.85
N VAL A 87 -2.02 -11.61 -6.36
CA VAL A 87 -1.83 -10.16 -6.20
C VAL A 87 -1.87 -9.77 -4.72
N LEU A 88 -2.85 -10.25 -3.96
CA LEU A 88 -2.97 -9.98 -2.52
C LEU A 88 -1.79 -10.56 -1.73
N MET A 89 -1.34 -11.79 -2.05
CA MET A 89 -0.16 -12.36 -1.41
C MET A 89 1.12 -11.56 -1.70
N ALA A 90 1.29 -11.09 -2.94
CA ALA A 90 2.41 -10.24 -3.31
C ALA A 90 2.37 -8.89 -2.57
N LEU A 91 1.20 -8.25 -2.53
CA LEU A 91 0.97 -7.01 -1.79
C LEU A 91 1.24 -7.16 -0.29
N GLN A 92 0.81 -8.26 0.34
CA GLN A 92 1.09 -8.53 1.77
C GLN A 92 2.59 -8.75 2.07
N ARG A 93 3.35 -9.33 1.13
CA ARG A 93 4.80 -9.44 1.28
C ARG A 93 5.47 -8.08 1.12
N ALA A 94 5.08 -7.33 0.10
CA ALA A 94 5.59 -5.99 -0.14
C ALA A 94 5.30 -5.05 1.03
N SER A 95 4.09 -5.10 1.60
CA SER A 95 3.69 -4.20 2.69
C SER A 95 4.49 -4.41 3.97
N ARG A 96 4.82 -5.67 4.30
CA ARG A 96 5.72 -5.98 5.41
C ARG A 96 7.13 -5.43 5.19
N LYS A 97 7.70 -5.65 4.00
CA LYS A 97 9.03 -5.15 3.67
C LYS A 97 9.07 -3.61 3.69
N VAL A 98 8.03 -2.95 3.18
CA VAL A 98 7.88 -1.48 3.26
C VAL A 98 7.80 -0.98 4.70
N ASP A 99 7.00 -1.62 5.57
CA ASP A 99 6.92 -1.26 6.99
C ASP A 99 8.28 -1.38 7.70
N GLU A 100 9.00 -2.48 7.47
CA GLU A 100 10.34 -2.69 8.02
C GLU A 100 11.35 -1.62 7.57
N ILE A 101 11.34 -1.27 6.27
CA ILE A 101 12.19 -0.22 5.69
C ILE A 101 11.89 1.15 6.35
N LEU A 102 10.61 1.50 6.45
CA LEU A 102 10.19 2.80 6.98
C LEU A 102 10.48 2.95 8.49
N ARG A 103 10.23 1.90 9.28
CA ARG A 103 10.58 1.90 10.72
C ARG A 103 12.09 2.03 10.97
N SER A 104 12.89 1.39 10.12
CA SER A 104 14.35 1.45 10.20
C SER A 104 14.90 2.84 9.84
N ALA A 105 14.19 3.58 8.99
CA ALA A 105 14.55 4.95 8.62
C ALA A 105 14.24 5.99 9.71
N GLU A 106 13.23 5.75 10.57
CA GLU A 106 12.84 6.66 11.66
C GLU A 106 13.75 6.56 12.90
N THR A 107 14.46 5.43 13.04
CA THR A 107 15.38 5.18 14.18
C THR A 107 16.81 5.69 13.91
N ARG A 108 17.10 6.17 12.70
CA ARG A 108 18.39 6.72 12.27
C ARG A 108 18.36 8.25 12.23
#